data_AF-A0A7X2PMS1-F1
#
_entry.id   AF-A0A7X2PMS1-F1
#
_cell.length_a   1.000
_cell.length_b   1.000
_cell.length_c   1.000
_cell.angle_alpha   90.00
_cell.angle_beta   90.00
_cell.angle_gamma   90.00
#
_symmetry.space_group_name_H-M   'P 1'
#
loop_
_entity.id
_entity.type
_entity.pdbx_description
1 polymer ?
#
loop_
_entity_poly.entity_id
_entity_poly.type
_entity_poly.pdbx_seq_one_letter_code
_entity_poly.pdbx_strand_id
1 'polypeptide(L)'
;MRGPAKHVIGGWQLNGILSLASGFPFTIGQGAGDLSLPNGAARPDQISNPELSGPNRKLWFNPAAFQRVTCQIASRPDLCHLGSTGYNTLRGPGERRVDFSMFKNFVITERVQLQFRGLVTQAASASPMP
;
A
#
# COMPACT_ATOMS: atom_id res chain seq x y z
N MET A 1 -31.24 35.45 -16.37
CA MET A 1 -29.89 35.96 -16.71
C MET A 1 -29.52 35.52 -18.12
N ARG A 2 -29.35 36.46 -19.07
CA ARG A 2 -28.92 36.23 -20.47
C ARG A 2 -27.59 36.96 -20.68
N GLY A 3 -26.53 36.28 -21.13
CA GLY A 3 -25.22 36.88 -21.36
C GLY A 3 -24.08 35.86 -21.47
N PRO A 4 -22.89 36.27 -21.96
CA PRO A 4 -21.72 35.40 -22.21
C PRO A 4 -21.25 34.63 -20.96
N ALA A 5 -21.53 35.14 -19.77
CA ALA A 5 -21.27 34.48 -18.50
C ALA A 5 -21.94 33.09 -18.37
N LYS A 6 -23.12 32.86 -18.98
CA LYS A 6 -23.80 31.55 -18.94
C LYS A 6 -23.00 30.48 -19.70
N HIS A 7 -22.31 30.85 -20.77
CA HIS A 7 -21.50 29.92 -21.57
C HIS A 7 -20.19 29.56 -20.87
N VAL A 8 -19.62 30.48 -20.08
CA VAL A 8 -18.38 30.23 -19.32
C VAL A 8 -18.63 29.42 -18.04
N ILE A 9 -19.78 29.61 -17.39
CA ILE A 9 -20.06 29.00 -16.08
C ILE A 9 -20.85 27.67 -16.17
N GLY A 10 -21.70 27.46 -17.17
CA GLY A 10 -22.55 26.25 -17.27
C GLY A 10 -21.93 25.08 -18.06
N GLY A 11 -22.19 23.83 -17.68
CA GLY A 11 -21.78 22.65 -18.47
C GLY A 11 -20.39 22.08 -18.17
N TRP A 12 -19.82 22.41 -17.01
CA TRP A 12 -18.66 21.69 -16.47
C TRP A 12 -19.09 20.29 -16.01
N GLN A 13 -18.31 19.28 -16.39
CA GLN A 13 -18.44 17.92 -15.87
C GLN A 13 -17.24 17.64 -14.98
N LEU A 14 -17.52 17.36 -13.70
CA LEU A 14 -16.50 17.04 -12.70
C LEU A 14 -16.63 15.57 -12.34
N ASN A 15 -15.52 14.85 -12.35
CA ASN A 15 -15.44 13.48 -11.85
C ASN A 15 -14.32 13.38 -10.82
N GLY A 16 -14.63 12.76 -9.69
CA GLY A 16 -13.67 12.46 -8.64
C GLY A 16 -13.72 10.97 -8.32
N ILE A 17 -12.57 10.32 -8.29
CA ILE A 17 -12.42 8.92 -7.89
C ILE A 17 -11.50 8.88 -6.68
N LEU A 18 -12.00 8.29 -5.60
CA LEU A 18 -11.21 7.95 -4.42
C LEU A 18 -10.92 6.44 -4.46
N SER A 19 -9.64 6.09 -4.51
CA SER A 19 -9.18 4.70 -4.45
C SER A 19 -8.46 4.47 -3.12
N LEU A 20 -8.99 3.54 -2.33
CA LEU A 20 -8.42 3.10 -1.06
C LEU A 20 -8.13 1.60 -1.17
N ALA A 21 -6.88 1.21 -0.97
CA ALA A 21 -6.48 -0.19 -0.96
C ALA A 21 -5.69 -0.50 0.31
N SER A 22 -6.07 -1.59 0.99
CA SER A 22 -5.23 -2.18 2.03
C SER A 22 -3.99 -2.79 1.40
N GLY A 23 -2.84 -2.69 2.07
CA GLY A 23 -1.61 -3.31 1.58
C GLY A 23 -1.71 -4.82 1.50
N PHE A 24 -0.94 -5.39 0.57
CA PHE A 24 -0.88 -6.83 0.34
C PHE A 24 -0.32 -7.56 1.57
N PRO A 25 -0.92 -8.70 1.94
CA PRO A 25 -0.35 -9.52 2.99
C PRO A 25 0.97 -10.15 2.52
N PHE A 26 1.94 -10.26 3.41
CA PHE A 26 3.22 -10.92 3.16
C PHE A 26 3.67 -11.72 4.38
N THR A 27 4.58 -12.67 4.12
CA THR A 27 5.17 -13.54 5.15
C THR A 27 6.62 -13.11 5.39
N ILE A 28 7.05 -13.02 6.64
CA ILE A 28 8.47 -12.88 6.95
C ILE A 28 9.15 -14.24 6.85
N GLY A 29 10.20 -14.28 6.03
CA GLY A 29 11.15 -15.38 6.00
C GLY A 29 12.43 -15.01 6.73
N GLN A 30 13.17 -16.02 7.16
CA GLN A 30 14.57 -15.91 7.57
C GLN A 30 15.47 -16.62 6.54
N GLY A 31 16.78 -16.36 6.60
CA GLY A 31 17.74 -16.88 5.64
C GLY A 31 17.85 -18.40 5.61
N ALA A 32 18.28 -18.93 4.47
CA ALA A 32 18.54 -20.36 4.29
C ALA A 32 19.72 -20.83 5.15
N GLY A 33 19.66 -22.08 5.61
CA GLY A 33 20.74 -22.74 6.34
C GLY A 33 20.54 -22.84 7.86
N ASP A 34 19.59 -22.09 8.44
CA ASP A 34 19.36 -22.11 9.90
C ASP A 34 18.77 -23.41 10.43
N LEU A 35 17.87 -24.03 9.66
CA LEU A 35 17.10 -25.21 10.08
C LEU A 35 17.32 -26.43 9.18
N SER A 36 18.31 -26.39 8.27
CA SER A 36 18.56 -27.45 7.28
C SER A 36 17.30 -27.97 6.57
N LEU A 37 16.35 -27.06 6.29
CA LEU A 37 15.10 -27.40 5.62
C LEU A 37 15.32 -27.61 4.11
N PRO A 38 14.62 -28.56 3.46
CA PRO A 38 14.80 -28.88 2.04
C PRO A 38 14.60 -27.69 1.09
N ASN A 39 13.80 -26.70 1.49
CA ASN A 39 13.48 -25.49 0.73
C ASN A 39 14.18 -24.23 1.26
N GLY A 40 14.99 -24.33 2.33
CA GLY A 40 15.70 -23.21 2.96
C GLY A 40 14.80 -22.11 3.56
N ALA A 41 13.49 -22.15 3.32
CA ALA A 41 12.54 -21.16 3.80
C ALA A 41 12.08 -21.51 5.21
N ALA A 42 12.74 -20.92 6.20
CA ALA A 42 12.27 -20.90 7.58
C ALA A 42 11.54 -19.59 7.87
N ARG A 43 10.67 -19.60 8.87
CA ARG A 43 10.04 -18.39 9.43
C ARG A 43 10.57 -18.22 10.85
N PRO A 44 10.78 -16.97 11.31
CA PRO A 44 11.15 -16.71 12.69
C PRO A 44 9.97 -16.97 13.64
N ASP A 45 10.24 -16.93 14.94
CA ASP A 45 9.18 -16.79 15.94
C ASP A 45 8.71 -15.37 16.07
N GLN A 46 7.42 -15.22 16.39
CA GLN A 46 6.86 -13.93 16.77
C GLN A 46 6.79 -13.86 18.30
N ILE A 47 7.66 -13.05 18.90
CA ILE A 47 7.81 -12.93 20.36
C ILE A 47 7.09 -11.70 20.93
N SER A 48 6.65 -10.77 20.09
CA SER A 48 5.83 -9.61 20.50
C SER A 48 4.98 -9.07 19.34
N ASN A 49 4.26 -7.97 19.55
CA ASN A 49 3.44 -7.34 18.51
C ASN A 49 4.36 -6.69 17.44
N PRO A 50 4.28 -7.10 16.16
CA PRO A 50 5.07 -6.51 15.08
C PRO A 50 4.52 -5.17 14.58
N GLU A 51 3.32 -4.76 14.99
CA GLU A 51 2.70 -3.51 14.57
C GLU A 51 3.38 -2.28 15.21
N LEU A 52 3.47 -1.22 14.42
CA LEU A 52 4.00 0.07 14.86
C LEU A 52 2.85 1.09 14.93
N SER A 53 2.92 2.02 15.87
CA SER A 53 1.95 3.11 15.99
C SER A 53 2.05 4.16 14.86
N GLY A 54 3.17 4.18 14.13
CA GLY A 54 3.42 5.11 13.04
C GLY A 54 4.35 4.51 11.98
N PRO A 55 3.92 3.47 11.25
CA PRO A 55 4.76 2.82 10.25
C PRO A 55 5.07 3.81 9.13
N ASN A 56 6.32 3.80 8.68
CA ASN A 56 6.81 4.67 7.62
C ASN A 56 7.65 3.86 6.62
N ARG A 57 8.06 4.48 5.52
CA ARG A 57 8.80 3.80 4.45
C ARG A 57 10.12 3.16 4.92
N LYS A 58 10.75 3.68 5.99
CA LYS A 58 11.99 3.12 6.55
C LYS A 58 11.71 1.98 7.54
N LEU A 59 10.62 2.07 8.29
CA LEU A 59 10.27 1.10 9.33
C LEU A 59 8.76 0.81 9.29
N TRP A 60 8.41 -0.32 8.69
CA TRP A 60 7.02 -0.71 8.44
C TRP A 60 6.44 -1.64 9.51
N PHE A 61 7.30 -2.47 10.09
CA PHE A 61 7.00 -3.38 11.19
C PHE A 61 8.18 -3.36 12.16
N ASN A 62 7.96 -3.81 13.40
CA ASN A 62 9.01 -3.96 14.40
C ASN A 62 9.83 -5.24 14.14
N PRO A 63 11.09 -5.18 13.70
CA PRO A 63 11.90 -6.37 13.47
C PRO A 63 12.25 -7.09 14.78
N ALA A 64 12.29 -6.37 15.90
CA ALA A 64 12.54 -6.94 17.23
C ALA A 64 11.35 -7.77 17.75
N ALA A 65 10.21 -7.75 17.06
CA ALA A 65 9.12 -8.67 17.32
C ALA A 65 9.39 -10.09 16.82
N PHE A 66 10.47 -10.28 16.05
CA PHE A 66 10.81 -11.56 15.44
C PHE A 66 12.13 -12.11 15.97
N GLN A 67 12.09 -13.34 16.48
CA GLN A 67 13.26 -14.08 16.92
C GLN A 67 13.65 -15.10 15.85
N ARG A 68 14.89 -15.03 15.38
CA ARG A 68 15.42 -16.02 14.43
C ARG A 68 15.53 -17.38 15.12
N VAL A 69 14.98 -18.42 14.49
CA VAL A 69 15.15 -19.82 14.90
C VAL A 69 16.37 -20.41 14.19
N THR A 70 17.19 -21.20 14.87
CA THR A 70 18.38 -21.80 14.28
C THR A 70 18.83 -23.03 15.07
N CYS A 71 19.26 -24.06 14.36
CA CYS A 71 19.88 -25.26 14.91
C CYS A 71 21.41 -25.21 14.84
N GLN A 72 21.99 -24.13 14.32
CA GLN A 72 23.43 -24.00 14.13
C GLN A 72 24.19 -23.63 15.42
N ILE A 73 23.47 -23.18 16.45
CA ILE A 73 24.06 -22.74 17.73
C ILE A 73 23.89 -23.84 18.76
N ALA A 74 24.92 -24.67 18.94
CA ALA A 74 24.89 -25.80 19.87
C ALA A 74 24.60 -25.39 21.34
N SER A 75 24.97 -24.17 21.74
CA SER A 75 24.72 -23.63 23.08
C SER A 75 23.29 -23.14 23.31
N ARG A 76 22.45 -23.10 22.27
CA ARG A 76 21.07 -22.57 22.31
C ARG A 76 20.09 -23.56 21.65
N PRO A 77 19.91 -24.77 22.23
CA PRO A 77 19.00 -25.78 21.67
C PRO A 77 17.55 -25.31 21.68
N ASP A 78 17.20 -24.34 22.53
CA ASP A 78 15.89 -23.71 22.60
C ASP A 78 15.50 -22.97 21.30
N LEU A 79 16.45 -22.59 20.45
CA LEU A 79 16.20 -21.94 19.17
C LEU A 79 16.02 -22.94 18.01
N CYS A 80 16.27 -24.23 18.24
CA CYS A 80 16.21 -25.27 17.21
C CYS A 80 14.78 -25.83 17.09
N HIS A 81 13.90 -25.08 16.43
CA HIS A 81 12.55 -25.53 16.11
C HIS A 81 12.00 -24.78 14.90
N LEU A 82 10.81 -25.19 14.45
CA LEU A 82 10.06 -24.45 13.43
C LEU A 82 9.48 -23.18 14.05
N GLY A 83 9.67 -22.04 13.39
CA GLY A 83 9.15 -20.78 13.89
C GLY A 83 7.62 -20.71 13.91
N SER A 84 7.13 -19.98 14.90
CA SER A 84 5.71 -19.78 15.23
C SER A 84 4.98 -18.75 14.38
N THR A 85 5.69 -17.88 13.65
CA THR A 85 5.04 -16.83 12.84
C THR A 85 4.13 -17.45 11.77
N GLY A 86 2.90 -16.95 11.63
CA GLY A 86 1.95 -17.40 10.61
C GLY A 86 2.33 -16.97 9.18
N TYR A 87 1.68 -17.57 8.18
CA TYR A 87 1.77 -17.08 6.80
C TYR A 87 0.87 -15.84 6.63
N ASN A 88 1.33 -14.86 5.85
CA ASN A 88 0.53 -13.71 5.45
C ASN A 88 -0.03 -12.88 6.63
N THR A 89 0.67 -12.90 7.76
CA THR A 89 0.27 -12.21 9.00
C THR A 89 0.60 -10.72 8.98
N LEU A 90 1.56 -10.28 8.18
CA LEU A 90 1.90 -8.87 8.03
C LEU A 90 1.29 -8.28 6.77
N ARG A 91 0.98 -6.99 6.81
CA ARG A 91 0.49 -6.23 5.66
C ARG A 91 1.50 -5.19 5.22
N GLY A 92 1.71 -5.11 3.91
CA GLY A 92 2.54 -4.08 3.30
C GLY A 92 1.86 -2.70 3.30
N PRO A 93 2.47 -1.72 2.63
CA PRO A 93 1.88 -0.40 2.38
C PRO A 93 0.57 -0.48 1.63
N GLY A 94 -0.45 0.19 2.16
CA GLY A 94 -1.69 0.45 1.45
C GLY A 94 -1.55 1.61 0.47
N GLU A 95 -2.54 1.76 -0.40
CA GLU A 95 -2.62 2.85 -1.36
C GLU A 95 -3.79 3.77 -1.02
N ARG A 96 -3.52 5.07 -1.09
CA ARG A 96 -4.57 6.11 -1.11
C ARG A 96 -4.32 6.96 -2.35
N ARG A 97 -5.28 6.95 -3.27
CA ARG A 97 -5.19 7.71 -4.51
C ARG A 97 -6.47 8.51 -4.75
N VAL A 98 -6.29 9.76 -5.15
CA VAL A 98 -7.37 10.66 -5.55
C VAL A 98 -7.12 11.07 -6.99
N ASP A 99 -8.09 10.79 -7.84
CA ASP A 99 -8.11 11.17 -9.24
C ASP A 99 -9.24 12.16 -9.45
N PHE A 100 -8.92 13.37 -9.89
CA PHE A 100 -9.89 14.42 -10.20
C PHE A 100 -9.79 14.79 -11.67
N SER A 101 -10.93 14.86 -12.34
CA SER A 101 -11.00 15.26 -13.74
C SER A 101 -12.15 16.24 -13.99
N MET A 102 -11.90 17.17 -14.90
CA MET A 102 -12.80 18.27 -15.23
C MET A 102 -12.86 18.45 -16.74
N PHE A 103 -14.07 18.46 -17.28
CA PHE A 103 -14.32 18.57 -18.72
C PHE A 103 -15.30 19.69 -19.02
N LYS A 104 -15.07 20.39 -20.13
CA LYS A 104 -16.05 21.33 -20.68
C LYS A 104 -15.96 21.43 -22.18
N ASN A 105 -17.12 21.41 -22.83
CA ASN A 105 -17.24 21.64 -24.26
C ASN A 105 -17.74 23.06 -24.52
N PHE A 106 -16.99 23.82 -25.31
CA PHE A 106 -17.36 25.12 -25.83
C PHE A 106 -17.78 24.95 -27.30
N VAL A 107 -19.06 25.13 -27.57
CA VAL A 107 -19.55 25.21 -28.95
C VAL A 107 -19.36 26.67 -29.39
N ILE A 108 -18.39 26.91 -30.27
CA ILE A 108 -18.06 28.27 -30.74
C ILE A 108 -18.91 28.61 -31.97
N THR A 109 -19.05 27.66 -32.89
CA THR A 109 -19.99 27.71 -34.02
C THR A 109 -20.59 26.31 -34.24
N GLU A 110 -21.58 26.18 -35.12
CA GLU A 110 -22.17 24.89 -35.49
C GLU A 110 -21.15 23.89 -36.06
N ARG A 111 -20.01 24.38 -36.55
CA ARG A 111 -18.93 23.58 -37.15
C ARG A 111 -17.67 23.49 -36.29
N VAL A 112 -17.57 24.28 -35.21
CA VAL A 112 -16.35 24.39 -34.38
C VAL A 112 -16.69 24.20 -32.91
N GLN A 113 -16.18 23.11 -32.35
CA GLN A 113 -16.27 22.76 -30.93
C GLN A 113 -14.88 22.67 -30.32
N LEU A 114 -14.69 23.33 -29.19
CA LEU A 114 -13.45 23.28 -28.39
C LEU A 114 -13.73 22.54 -27.09
N GLN A 115 -12.85 21.61 -26.71
CA GLN A 115 -12.99 20.87 -25.46
C GLN A 115 -11.83 21.18 -24.52
N PHE A 116 -12.16 21.63 -23.31
CA PHE A 116 -11.22 21.75 -22.21
C PHE A 116 -11.25 20.47 -21.37
N ARG A 117 -10.06 19.91 -21.08
CA ARG A 117 -9.88 18.76 -20.20
C ARG A 117 -8.78 19.07 -19.19
N GLY A 118 -9.07 18.91 -17.92
CA GLY A 118 -8.10 18.95 -16.82
C GLY A 118 -8.13 17.64 -16.05
N LEU A 119 -6.95 17.12 -15.72
CA LEU A 119 -6.76 15.93 -14.89
C LEU A 119 -5.75 16.26 -13.80
N VAL A 120 -6.03 15.81 -12.58
CA VAL A 120 -5.10 15.82 -11.46
C VAL A 120 -5.15 14.46 -10.76
N THR A 121 -4.00 13.82 -10.63
CA THR A 121 -3.85 12.55 -9.89
C THR A 121 -2.88 12.78 -8.73
N GLN A 122 -3.29 12.38 -7.53
CA GLN A 122 -2.45 12.36 -6.34
C GLN A 122 -2.47 10.96 -5.74
N ALA A 123 -1.29 10.35 -5.57
CA ALA A 123 -1.14 9.05 -4.91
C ALA A 123 -0.21 9.17 -3.70
N ALA A 124 -0.56 8.50 -2.61
CA ALA A 124 0.25 8.41 -1.40
C ALA A 124 0.25 6.97 -0.87
N SER A 125 1.41 6.50 -0.41
CA SER A 125 1.47 5.26 0.37
C SER A 125 0.91 5.51 1.76
N ALA A 126 -0.04 4.69 2.20
CA ALA A 126 -0.69 4.81 3.48
C ALA A 126 -0.27 3.68 4.42
N SER A 127 -0.20 4.00 5.71
CA SER A 127 -0.05 3.03 6.79
C SER A 127 -1.09 1.91 6.70
N PRO A 128 -0.82 0.73 7.28
CA PRO A 128 -1.79 -0.35 7.35
C PRO A 128 -3.10 0.21 7.88
N MET A 129 -4.20 -0.02 7.15
CA MET A 129 -5.52 0.34 7.65
C MET A 129 -5.93 -0.75 8.67
N PRO A 130 -6.53 -0.37 9.81
CA PRO A 130 -7.01 -1.31 10.81
C PRO A 130 -8.07 -2.25 10.23
#